data_AF-A0A9X4P275-F1
#
_entry.id   AF-A0A9X4P275-F1
#
_cell.length_a   1.000
_cell.length_b   1.000
_cell.length_c   1.000
_cell.angle_alpha   90.00
_cell.angle_beta   90.00
_cell.angle_gamma   90.00
#
_symmetry.space_group_name_H-M   'P 1'
#
loop_
_entity.id
_entity.type
_entity.pdbx_description
1 polymer ?
#
loop_
_entity_poly.entity_id
_entity_poly.type
_entity_poly.pdbx_seq_one_letter_code
_entity_poly.pdbx_strand_id
1 'polypeptide(L)'
;DADADADADADADADADADADADADADADADADADSDSDADGGDKLFDPGSDLADGTVDSLDRTFVLEGVLDPVASTTGELTDTLSDALAPLVGDEFTEDDPNGLEPADDFVDQVADTGENLLEPVVDGLLGDGATDMLLGSTVGQVDYLTDAVGNLVDDGTLVGDALDGLGLGGLTDGLLDEGGVVDGVLGATVGDDGLVGGLLADDGLVGELLTDDGLLGGLLDVQEPTTGDALLDPSEGLLGGVLDGTDLLGLGDTLAPVVDVVDNVTDTTSGLLAPVLGTDFEADDPNALDGVDGVVGTVTDTAGDLLAPVTDGLLGDGALDGTLGAVDTQVDYVTDGVVNVLEGDLLGGDLLGGVVGGDLLGGLTEGDLLGGVVGEDGLLGGLTDGDLLGGVTDGDLLGGVVGEDGLLGGLTDGDLLGGVVGEDGLLGSVTDGDLLGGVVGEDGLLGGVTEGDLLDGVVGDDGLLGSVTDGDLLGSTLEPVTSMAPLDGALTPVVDLTQGLPV
;
A
#
# COMPACT_ATOMS: atom_id res chain seq x y z
N ASP A 1 -46.02 -1.37 -100.78
CA ASP A 1 -45.50 -0.58 -99.67
C ASP A 1 -46.51 -0.57 -98.55
N ALA A 2 -46.45 -1.66 -97.79
CA ALA A 2 -47.00 -1.84 -96.45
C ALA A 2 -45.88 -1.38 -95.46
N ASP A 3 -46.10 -0.98 -94.22
CA ASP A 3 -46.67 -1.71 -93.07
C ASP A 3 -46.85 -0.65 -91.95
N ALA A 4 -48.05 -0.43 -91.43
CA ALA A 4 -48.68 -1.15 -90.32
C ALA A 4 -48.60 -0.34 -89.01
N ASP A 5 -49.72 0.30 -88.70
CA ASP A 5 -50.04 0.86 -87.38
C ASP A 5 -50.06 -0.27 -86.34
N ALA A 6 -49.35 -0.09 -85.24
CA ALA A 6 -49.52 -0.89 -84.03
C ALA A 6 -49.39 0.04 -82.83
N ASP A 7 -50.52 0.64 -82.45
CA ASP A 7 -50.73 1.19 -81.12
C ASP A 7 -50.72 0.04 -80.11
N ALA A 8 -49.83 0.10 -79.13
CA ALA A 8 -49.91 -0.72 -77.93
C ALA A 8 -49.41 0.11 -76.74
N ASP A 9 -50.37 0.51 -75.91
CA ASP A 9 -50.19 1.16 -74.62
C ASP A 9 -49.33 0.29 -73.68
N ALA A 10 -48.47 0.93 -72.89
CA ALA A 10 -48.05 0.43 -71.59
C ALA A 10 -47.53 1.61 -70.74
N ASP A 11 -48.42 2.13 -69.91
CA ASP A 11 -48.11 2.96 -68.76
C ASP A 11 -47.21 2.20 -67.76
N ALA A 12 -46.25 2.89 -67.13
CA ALA A 12 -45.89 2.69 -65.73
C ALA A 12 -44.87 3.76 -65.31
N ASP A 13 -45.38 4.76 -64.59
CA ASP A 13 -44.62 5.70 -63.78
C ASP A 13 -43.86 4.96 -62.66
N ALA A 14 -42.62 5.37 -62.39
CA ALA A 14 -41.98 5.15 -61.09
C ALA A 14 -40.88 6.21 -60.90
N ASP A 15 -41.25 7.21 -60.11
CA ASP A 15 -40.38 8.23 -59.53
C ASP A 15 -39.30 7.56 -58.65
N ALA A 16 -38.06 8.04 -58.76
CA ALA A 16 -36.97 7.66 -57.87
C ALA A 16 -36.36 8.96 -57.30
N ASP A 17 -37.05 9.51 -56.31
CA ASP A 17 -36.50 10.47 -55.36
C ASP A 17 -35.71 9.66 -54.33
N ALA A 18 -34.39 9.82 -54.30
CA ALA A 18 -33.51 9.28 -53.28
C ALA A 18 -33.07 10.42 -52.38
N ASP A 19 -33.98 10.82 -51.48
CA ASP A 19 -33.67 11.54 -50.26
C ASP A 19 -33.21 10.49 -49.24
N ALA A 20 -31.92 10.50 -48.90
CA ALA A 20 -31.40 9.75 -47.76
C ALA A 20 -30.97 10.77 -46.71
N ASP A 21 -31.99 11.34 -46.06
CA ASP A 21 -31.88 11.89 -44.72
C ASP A 21 -31.70 10.68 -43.78
N ALA A 22 -30.49 10.48 -43.28
CA ALA A 22 -30.26 9.60 -42.13
C ALA A 22 -30.04 10.50 -40.92
N ASP A 23 -31.14 11.12 -40.49
CA ASP A 23 -31.34 11.49 -39.10
C ASP A 23 -31.45 10.18 -38.32
N ALA A 24 -30.39 9.79 -37.63
CA ALA A 24 -30.44 8.78 -36.58
C ALA A 24 -29.96 9.42 -35.28
N ASP A 25 -30.70 10.46 -34.86
CA ASP A 25 -30.94 10.72 -33.45
C ASP A 25 -31.76 9.51 -32.94
N ALA A 26 -31.09 8.38 -32.75
CA ALA A 26 -31.60 7.32 -31.90
C ALA A 26 -31.20 7.73 -30.48
N ASP A 27 -32.00 8.63 -29.91
CA ASP A 27 -32.27 8.62 -28.48
C ASP A 27 -32.77 7.20 -28.18
N ALA A 28 -31.83 6.28 -27.96
CA ALA A 28 -32.08 5.02 -27.30
C ALA A 28 -32.27 5.38 -25.82
N ASP A 29 -33.38 6.03 -25.53
CA ASP A 29 -34.17 5.69 -24.36
C ASP A 29 -34.52 4.20 -24.53
N ALA A 30 -33.54 3.34 -24.28
CA ALA A 30 -33.77 1.96 -23.95
C ALA A 30 -34.41 2.01 -22.57
N ASP A 31 -35.69 2.37 -22.55
CA ASP A 31 -36.62 1.76 -21.63
C ASP A 31 -36.40 0.26 -21.82
N ALA A 32 -35.51 -0.31 -21.00
CA ALA A 32 -35.35 -1.73 -20.79
C ALA A 32 -36.60 -2.25 -20.07
N ASP A 33 -37.77 -1.97 -20.64
CA ASP A 33 -38.93 -2.81 -20.53
C ASP A 33 -38.61 -3.99 -21.46
N ALA A 34 -37.71 -4.87 -20.99
CA ALA A 34 -37.73 -6.25 -21.40
C ALA A 34 -39.12 -6.75 -21.04
N ASP A 35 -40.05 -6.61 -21.98
CA ASP A 35 -41.31 -7.32 -22.00
C ASP A 35 -40.95 -8.81 -22.16
N SER A 36 -40.38 -9.42 -21.12
CA SER A 36 -40.55 -10.84 -20.85
C SER A 36 -42.04 -11.01 -20.51
N ASP A 37 -42.86 -10.98 -21.54
CA ASP A 37 -44.20 -11.54 -21.55
C ASP A 37 -44.08 -13.08 -21.36
N SER A 38 -43.48 -13.54 -20.25
CA SER A 38 -43.73 -14.86 -19.67
C SER A 38 -44.98 -14.73 -18.78
N ASP A 39 -46.14 -14.75 -19.45
CA ASP A 39 -47.46 -15.10 -18.90
C ASP A 39 -47.59 -15.07 -17.36
N ALA A 40 -47.97 -13.88 -16.87
CA ALA A 40 -48.27 -13.50 -15.48
C ALA A 40 -49.32 -14.34 -14.70
N ASP A 41 -49.26 -15.68 -14.71
CA ASP A 41 -50.16 -16.56 -13.94
C ASP A 41 -49.51 -17.89 -13.44
N GLY A 42 -48.19 -18.07 -13.53
CA GLY A 42 -47.44 -19.15 -12.85
C GLY A 42 -46.06 -18.63 -12.48
N GLY A 43 -45.61 -18.82 -11.23
CA GLY A 43 -44.32 -18.30 -10.78
C GLY A 43 -43.12 -18.93 -11.48
N ASP A 44 -41.94 -18.47 -11.09
CA ASP A 44 -40.69 -18.69 -11.82
C ASP A 44 -40.29 -20.17 -11.81
N LYS A 45 -39.55 -20.60 -12.83
CA LYS A 45 -39.07 -21.97 -12.99
C LYS A 45 -37.58 -22.06 -12.71
N LEU A 46 -37.13 -23.27 -12.37
CA LEU A 46 -35.75 -23.58 -11.97
C LEU A 46 -34.62 -23.01 -12.87
N PHE A 47 -34.86 -22.85 -14.17
CA PHE A 47 -33.85 -22.40 -15.14
C PHE A 47 -34.16 -21.03 -15.75
N ASP A 48 -35.12 -20.29 -15.19
CA ASP A 48 -35.47 -18.95 -15.67
C ASP A 48 -34.29 -17.97 -15.58
N PRO A 49 -33.49 -17.93 -14.49
CA PRO A 49 -32.28 -17.11 -14.43
C PRO A 49 -31.28 -17.41 -15.57
N GLY A 50 -31.24 -18.67 -16.03
CA GLY A 50 -30.40 -19.10 -17.13
C GLY A 50 -30.95 -18.73 -18.51
N SER A 51 -32.27 -18.72 -18.70
CA SER A 51 -32.88 -18.20 -19.94
C SER A 51 -32.78 -16.68 -20.01
N ASP A 52 -32.98 -15.98 -18.90
CA ASP A 52 -32.88 -14.52 -18.84
C ASP A 52 -31.45 -14.06 -19.19
N LEU A 53 -30.44 -14.78 -18.71
CA LEU A 53 -29.05 -14.55 -19.13
C LEU A 53 -28.83 -14.83 -20.62
N ALA A 54 -29.42 -15.90 -21.16
CA ALA A 54 -29.27 -16.22 -22.56
C ALA A 54 -29.89 -15.14 -23.46
N ASP A 55 -31.05 -14.63 -23.08
CA ASP A 55 -31.75 -13.55 -23.77
C ASP A 55 -30.96 -12.25 -23.67
N GLY A 56 -30.55 -11.86 -22.46
CA GLY A 56 -29.76 -10.65 -22.26
C GLY A 56 -28.35 -10.72 -22.90
N THR A 57 -27.73 -11.89 -22.96
CA THR A 57 -26.45 -12.08 -23.68
C THR A 57 -26.66 -11.97 -25.20
N VAL A 58 -27.78 -12.48 -25.71
CA VAL A 58 -28.14 -12.33 -27.12
C VAL A 58 -28.36 -10.86 -27.45
N ASP A 59 -29.08 -10.14 -26.59
CA ASP A 59 -29.36 -8.70 -26.76
C ASP A 59 -28.10 -7.84 -26.66
N SER A 60 -27.21 -8.11 -25.70
CA SER A 60 -25.95 -7.40 -25.56
C SER A 60 -25.05 -7.62 -26.78
N LEU A 61 -24.93 -8.86 -27.26
CA LEU A 61 -24.18 -9.16 -28.48
C LEU A 61 -24.83 -8.56 -29.74
N ASP A 62 -26.16 -8.54 -29.82
CA ASP A 62 -26.89 -7.93 -30.93
C ASP A 62 -26.64 -6.43 -30.99
N ARG A 63 -26.63 -5.76 -29.83
CA ARG A 63 -26.32 -4.33 -29.68
C ARG A 63 -24.85 -4.03 -29.98
N THR A 64 -23.92 -4.76 -29.38
CA THR A 64 -22.47 -4.53 -29.50
C THR A 64 -21.95 -4.78 -30.91
N PHE A 65 -22.46 -5.82 -31.59
CA PHE A 65 -21.99 -6.17 -32.94
C PHE A 65 -22.96 -5.78 -34.06
N VAL A 66 -24.06 -5.09 -33.73
CA VAL A 66 -25.10 -4.65 -34.67
C VAL A 66 -25.58 -5.82 -35.54
N LEU A 67 -25.98 -6.90 -34.88
CA LEU A 67 -26.33 -8.15 -35.56
C LEU A 67 -27.78 -8.18 -36.08
N GLU A 68 -28.61 -7.19 -35.73
CA GLU A 68 -29.99 -7.01 -36.20
C GLU A 68 -30.90 -8.24 -35.99
N GLY A 69 -30.84 -8.86 -34.81
CA GLY A 69 -31.65 -10.00 -34.38
C GLY A 69 -31.22 -11.35 -34.97
N VAL A 70 -29.99 -11.47 -35.46
CA VAL A 70 -29.48 -12.74 -36.02
C VAL A 70 -29.43 -13.85 -34.96
N LEU A 71 -29.33 -13.47 -33.69
CA LEU A 71 -29.19 -14.39 -32.56
C LEU A 71 -30.51 -14.69 -31.82
N ASP A 72 -31.62 -13.99 -32.09
CA ASP A 72 -32.94 -14.25 -31.48
C ASP A 72 -33.37 -15.73 -31.50
N PRO A 73 -33.12 -16.50 -32.59
CA PRO A 73 -33.47 -17.92 -32.59
C PRO A 73 -32.72 -18.74 -31.54
N VAL A 74 -31.53 -18.29 -31.11
CA VAL A 74 -30.71 -18.94 -30.08
C VAL A 74 -31.32 -18.72 -28.70
N ALA A 75 -31.67 -17.47 -28.38
CA ALA A 75 -32.42 -17.07 -27.19
C ALA A 75 -33.71 -17.90 -27.06
N SER A 76 -34.57 -17.85 -28.10
CA SER A 76 -35.83 -18.60 -28.14
C SER A 76 -35.65 -20.13 -28.01
N THR A 77 -34.64 -20.73 -28.64
CA THR A 77 -34.38 -22.17 -28.49
C THR A 77 -33.90 -22.52 -27.08
N THR A 78 -33.21 -21.59 -26.42
CA THR A 78 -32.70 -21.77 -25.06
C THR A 78 -33.86 -21.70 -24.07
N GLY A 79 -34.74 -20.69 -24.19
CA GLY A 79 -35.98 -20.59 -23.42
C GLY A 79 -36.88 -21.83 -23.55
N GLU A 80 -37.13 -22.32 -24.78
CA GLU A 80 -37.92 -23.55 -24.97
C GLU A 80 -37.28 -24.78 -24.30
N LEU A 81 -35.94 -24.84 -24.24
CA LEU A 81 -35.21 -25.94 -23.62
C LEU A 81 -35.24 -25.84 -22.09
N THR A 82 -35.03 -24.65 -21.52
CA THR A 82 -35.09 -24.42 -20.07
C THR A 82 -36.50 -24.71 -19.56
N ASP A 83 -37.53 -24.26 -20.27
CA ASP A 83 -38.93 -24.60 -19.99
C ASP A 83 -39.19 -26.11 -19.99
N THR A 84 -38.75 -26.80 -21.06
CA THR A 84 -38.95 -28.24 -21.18
C THR A 84 -38.22 -29.01 -20.08
N LEU A 85 -37.05 -28.50 -19.65
CA LEU A 85 -36.26 -29.11 -18.59
C LEU A 85 -36.90 -28.87 -17.22
N SER A 86 -37.36 -27.64 -16.95
CA SER A 86 -38.10 -27.28 -15.75
C SER A 86 -39.37 -28.13 -15.61
N ASP A 87 -40.20 -28.22 -16.66
CA ASP A 87 -41.41 -29.09 -16.68
C ASP A 87 -41.09 -30.57 -16.45
N ALA A 88 -39.91 -31.03 -16.87
CA ALA A 88 -39.48 -32.42 -16.68
C ALA A 88 -38.98 -32.69 -15.26
N LEU A 89 -38.40 -31.68 -14.60
CA LEU A 89 -37.90 -31.76 -13.23
C LEU A 89 -38.95 -31.41 -12.18
N ALA A 90 -40.00 -30.69 -12.57
CA ALA A 90 -41.15 -30.29 -11.79
C ALA A 90 -41.65 -31.35 -10.76
N PRO A 91 -41.88 -32.63 -11.15
CA PRO A 91 -42.31 -33.67 -10.22
C PRO A 91 -41.30 -34.04 -9.12
N LEU A 92 -40.03 -33.66 -9.29
CA LEU A 92 -38.94 -33.96 -8.36
C LEU A 92 -38.64 -32.79 -7.43
N VAL A 93 -38.73 -31.55 -7.92
CA VAL A 93 -38.19 -30.36 -7.23
C VAL A 93 -39.21 -29.21 -7.12
N GLY A 94 -40.45 -29.41 -7.57
CA GLY A 94 -41.46 -28.35 -7.59
C GLY A 94 -41.53 -27.62 -8.93
N ASP A 95 -42.66 -26.93 -9.14
CA ASP A 95 -43.01 -26.28 -10.40
C ASP A 95 -42.86 -24.74 -10.33
N GLU A 96 -42.60 -24.20 -9.14
CA GLU A 96 -42.57 -22.76 -8.84
C GLU A 96 -41.42 -22.52 -7.86
N PHE A 97 -40.59 -21.54 -8.19
CA PHE A 97 -39.41 -21.09 -7.45
C PHE A 97 -39.60 -19.60 -7.16
N THR A 98 -39.09 -19.16 -6.03
CA THR A 98 -39.20 -17.75 -5.63
C THR A 98 -37.86 -17.29 -5.14
N GLU A 99 -37.46 -16.12 -5.57
CA GLU A 99 -36.24 -15.48 -5.08
C GLU A 99 -36.25 -15.38 -3.55
N ASP A 100 -35.13 -15.75 -2.93
CA ASP A 100 -34.89 -15.77 -1.49
C ASP A 100 -35.91 -16.65 -0.71
N ASP A 101 -36.23 -17.87 -1.20
CA ASP A 101 -37.11 -18.79 -0.46
C ASP A 101 -36.34 -19.45 0.72
N PRO A 102 -36.73 -19.16 1.98
CA PRO A 102 -35.92 -19.53 3.13
C PRO A 102 -35.76 -21.04 3.30
N ASN A 103 -34.52 -21.51 3.26
CA ASN A 103 -34.19 -22.92 3.47
C ASN A 103 -32.85 -23.11 4.22
N GLY A 104 -32.45 -24.35 4.55
CA GLY A 104 -31.23 -24.58 5.33
C GLY A 104 -29.92 -24.50 4.53
N LEU A 105 -29.99 -24.07 3.28
CA LEU A 105 -28.86 -23.77 2.42
C LEU A 105 -28.70 -22.26 2.18
N GLU A 106 -29.55 -21.40 2.76
CA GLU A 106 -29.47 -19.93 2.72
C GLU A 106 -28.04 -19.36 2.86
N PRO A 107 -27.20 -19.88 3.78
CA PRO A 107 -25.87 -19.30 3.91
C PRO A 107 -24.97 -19.55 2.70
N ALA A 108 -25.40 -20.33 1.70
CA ALA A 108 -24.66 -20.64 0.49
C ALA A 108 -25.03 -19.73 -0.70
N ASP A 109 -26.31 -19.43 -0.92
CA ASP A 109 -26.75 -18.40 -1.89
C ASP A 109 -26.46 -17.01 -1.36
N ASP A 110 -26.70 -16.72 -0.08
CA ASP A 110 -26.26 -15.45 0.54
C ASP A 110 -24.76 -15.21 0.29
N PHE A 111 -23.96 -16.28 0.36
CA PHE A 111 -22.54 -16.20 0.08
C PHE A 111 -22.24 -15.96 -1.40
N VAL A 112 -23.03 -16.53 -2.31
CA VAL A 112 -22.89 -16.28 -3.75
C VAL A 112 -23.31 -14.86 -4.09
N ASP A 113 -24.37 -14.35 -3.47
CA ASP A 113 -24.83 -12.96 -3.56
C ASP A 113 -23.75 -11.99 -3.08
N GLN A 114 -23.21 -12.22 -1.88
CA GLN A 114 -22.10 -11.40 -1.36
C GLN A 114 -20.83 -11.44 -2.25
N VAL A 115 -20.53 -12.60 -2.85
CA VAL A 115 -19.43 -12.71 -3.82
C VAL A 115 -19.75 -11.98 -5.13
N ALA A 116 -21.00 -12.02 -5.57
CA ALA A 116 -21.49 -11.30 -6.74
C ALA A 116 -21.40 -9.79 -6.50
N ASP A 117 -21.92 -9.27 -5.40
CA ASP A 117 -21.80 -7.86 -4.99
C ASP A 117 -20.33 -7.39 -4.97
N THR A 118 -19.45 -8.21 -4.37
CA THR A 118 -18.01 -7.92 -4.33
C THR A 118 -17.40 -7.92 -5.74
N GLY A 119 -17.89 -8.81 -6.61
CA GLY A 119 -17.44 -8.95 -7.99
C GLY A 119 -17.98 -7.86 -8.91
N GLU A 120 -19.16 -7.33 -8.64
CA GLU A 120 -19.85 -6.33 -9.44
C GLU A 120 -19.00 -5.06 -9.52
N ASN A 121 -18.61 -4.48 -8.38
CA ASN A 121 -17.76 -3.29 -8.34
C ASN A 121 -16.43 -3.44 -9.12
N LEU A 122 -15.90 -4.67 -9.19
CA LEU A 122 -14.64 -4.94 -9.89
C LEU A 122 -14.83 -5.17 -11.40
N LEU A 123 -15.94 -5.82 -11.76
CA LEU A 123 -16.18 -6.31 -13.11
C LEU A 123 -16.98 -5.30 -13.93
N GLU A 124 -17.84 -4.50 -13.29
CA GLU A 124 -18.72 -3.53 -13.93
C GLU A 124 -17.97 -2.65 -14.94
N PRO A 125 -16.86 -1.95 -14.59
CA PRO A 125 -16.17 -1.09 -15.55
C PRO A 125 -15.69 -1.86 -16.79
N VAL A 126 -15.19 -3.08 -16.59
CA VAL A 126 -14.58 -3.88 -17.66
C VAL A 126 -15.65 -4.56 -18.51
N VAL A 127 -16.62 -5.20 -17.87
CA VAL A 127 -17.63 -6.03 -18.52
C VAL A 127 -18.70 -5.15 -19.15
N ASP A 128 -19.15 -4.08 -18.50
CA ASP A 128 -20.13 -3.16 -19.07
C ASP A 128 -19.52 -2.30 -20.18
N GLY A 129 -18.24 -1.95 -20.05
CA GLY A 129 -17.51 -1.31 -21.14
C GLY A 129 -17.30 -2.21 -22.36
N LEU A 130 -17.26 -3.55 -22.19
CA LEU A 130 -17.14 -4.50 -23.30
C LEU A 130 -18.48 -4.93 -23.91
N LEU A 131 -19.49 -5.15 -23.07
CA LEU A 131 -20.74 -5.82 -23.42
C LEU A 131 -21.96 -4.88 -23.34
N GLY A 132 -21.78 -3.67 -22.81
CA GLY A 132 -22.84 -2.68 -22.60
C GLY A 132 -23.27 -2.57 -21.14
N ASP A 133 -23.85 -1.43 -20.81
CA ASP A 133 -24.40 -1.08 -19.49
C ASP A 133 -25.35 -2.19 -18.95
N GLY A 134 -25.13 -2.62 -17.72
CA GLY A 134 -25.89 -3.68 -17.04
C GLY A 134 -25.50 -5.11 -17.43
N ALA A 135 -24.44 -5.32 -18.23
CA ALA A 135 -23.99 -6.67 -18.59
C ALA A 135 -23.42 -7.44 -17.40
N THR A 136 -22.79 -6.74 -16.47
CA THR A 136 -22.22 -7.30 -15.25
C THR A 136 -23.31 -7.76 -14.30
N ASP A 137 -24.27 -6.88 -14.01
CA ASP A 137 -25.45 -7.19 -13.22
C ASP A 137 -26.21 -8.39 -13.79
N MET A 138 -26.43 -8.43 -15.11
CA MET A 138 -27.04 -9.59 -15.77
C MET A 138 -26.25 -10.90 -15.60
N LEU A 139 -24.92 -10.86 -15.74
CA LEU A 139 -24.06 -12.04 -15.63
C LEU A 139 -23.98 -12.56 -14.19
N LEU A 140 -23.85 -11.64 -13.23
CA LEU A 140 -23.72 -11.95 -11.82
C LEU A 140 -25.09 -12.29 -11.22
N GLY A 141 -26.12 -11.48 -11.45
CA GLY A 141 -27.49 -11.71 -11.02
C GLY A 141 -28.06 -13.03 -11.54
N SER A 142 -27.76 -13.44 -12.79
CA SER A 142 -28.13 -14.78 -13.26
C SER A 142 -27.46 -15.90 -12.46
N THR A 143 -26.20 -15.70 -12.04
CA THR A 143 -25.49 -16.68 -11.21
C THR A 143 -26.09 -16.74 -9.81
N VAL A 144 -26.41 -15.59 -9.21
CA VAL A 144 -27.08 -15.48 -7.90
C VAL A 144 -28.44 -16.19 -7.96
N GLY A 145 -29.34 -15.75 -8.84
CA GLY A 145 -30.67 -16.33 -8.97
C GLY A 145 -30.66 -17.82 -9.35
N GLN A 146 -29.70 -18.26 -10.17
CA GLN A 146 -29.59 -19.68 -10.50
C GLN A 146 -29.14 -20.54 -9.31
N VAL A 147 -28.29 -20.00 -8.43
CA VAL A 147 -27.88 -20.70 -7.20
C VAL A 147 -29.03 -20.75 -6.22
N ASP A 148 -29.72 -19.63 -6.01
CA ASP A 148 -30.91 -19.53 -5.16
C ASP A 148 -31.99 -20.56 -5.57
N TYR A 149 -32.40 -20.55 -6.85
CA TYR A 149 -33.39 -21.52 -7.35
C TYR A 149 -32.89 -22.97 -7.26
N LEU A 150 -31.58 -23.21 -7.35
CA LEU A 150 -31.00 -24.53 -7.18
C LEU A 150 -31.01 -24.97 -5.71
N THR A 151 -30.72 -24.06 -4.80
CA THR A 151 -30.81 -24.24 -3.36
C THR A 151 -32.25 -24.61 -2.97
N ASP A 152 -33.23 -23.86 -3.47
CA ASP A 152 -34.65 -24.15 -3.34
C ASP A 152 -35.01 -25.52 -3.89
N ALA A 153 -34.52 -25.85 -5.09
CA ALA A 153 -34.77 -27.17 -5.69
C ALA A 153 -34.23 -28.30 -4.82
N VAL A 154 -33.13 -28.08 -4.11
CA VAL A 154 -32.55 -29.05 -3.17
C VAL A 154 -33.38 -29.13 -1.88
N GLY A 155 -33.89 -28.01 -1.36
CA GLY A 155 -34.86 -27.98 -0.25
C GLY A 155 -36.12 -28.75 -0.62
N ASN A 156 -36.76 -28.37 -1.72
CA ASN A 156 -37.97 -28.99 -2.25
C ASN A 156 -37.81 -30.50 -2.51
N LEU A 157 -36.63 -30.97 -2.92
CA LEU A 157 -36.36 -32.40 -3.15
C LEU A 157 -36.63 -33.25 -1.89
N VAL A 158 -36.38 -32.70 -0.70
CA VAL A 158 -36.58 -33.41 0.56
C VAL A 158 -37.88 -33.04 1.27
N ASP A 159 -38.54 -31.97 0.83
CA ASP A 159 -39.79 -31.49 1.39
C ASP A 159 -41.03 -32.31 1.02
N ASP A 160 -42.02 -32.22 1.91
CA ASP A 160 -43.33 -32.84 1.76
C ASP A 160 -44.04 -32.32 0.50
N GLY A 161 -44.38 -33.23 -0.42
CA GLY A 161 -45.11 -32.89 -1.65
C GLY A 161 -44.36 -33.21 -2.93
N THR A 162 -43.05 -33.45 -2.88
CA THR A 162 -42.29 -33.97 -4.02
C THR A 162 -42.22 -35.50 -4.00
N LEU A 163 -41.91 -36.11 -5.15
CA LEU A 163 -41.79 -37.57 -5.25
C LEU A 163 -40.71 -38.15 -4.32
N VAL A 164 -39.68 -37.38 -4.00
CA VAL A 164 -38.55 -37.81 -3.17
C VAL A 164 -38.84 -37.56 -1.70
N GLY A 165 -39.34 -36.38 -1.34
CA GLY A 165 -39.83 -36.11 0.02
C GLY A 165 -40.86 -37.14 0.47
N ASP A 166 -41.92 -37.36 -0.30
CA ASP A 166 -42.95 -38.37 -0.01
C ASP A 166 -42.37 -39.80 0.20
N ALA A 167 -41.32 -40.14 -0.54
CA ALA A 167 -40.65 -41.43 -0.44
C ALA A 167 -39.79 -41.54 0.84
N LEU A 168 -39.06 -40.47 1.18
CA LEU A 168 -38.28 -40.38 2.42
C LEU A 168 -39.20 -40.42 3.63
N ASP A 169 -40.32 -39.73 3.52
CA ASP A 169 -41.31 -39.62 4.57
C ASP A 169 -42.05 -40.97 4.78
N GLY A 170 -42.35 -41.68 3.69
CA GLY A 170 -42.81 -43.06 3.70
C GLY A 170 -41.81 -44.07 4.30
N LEU A 171 -40.52 -43.74 4.32
CA LEU A 171 -39.45 -44.50 5.00
C LEU A 171 -39.23 -44.05 6.46
N GLY A 172 -39.91 -42.99 6.91
CA GLY A 172 -39.74 -42.38 8.21
C GLY A 172 -38.41 -41.64 8.37
N LEU A 173 -37.87 -41.13 7.25
CA LEU A 173 -36.63 -40.36 7.19
C LEU A 173 -36.85 -38.85 7.04
N GLY A 174 -38.09 -38.37 6.79
CA GLY A 174 -38.41 -36.94 6.66
C GLY A 174 -37.85 -36.10 7.81
N GLY A 175 -38.21 -36.41 9.05
CA GLY A 175 -37.65 -35.69 10.21
C GLY A 175 -36.11 -35.78 10.42
N LEU A 176 -35.39 -36.63 9.68
CA LEU A 176 -33.92 -36.61 9.63
C LEU A 176 -33.41 -35.68 8.52
N THR A 177 -34.11 -35.61 7.38
CA THR A 177 -33.82 -34.64 6.32
C THR A 177 -34.15 -33.23 6.78
N ASP A 178 -35.27 -33.01 7.46
CA ASP A 178 -35.63 -31.74 8.09
C ASP A 178 -34.52 -31.25 9.02
N GLY A 179 -34.09 -32.12 9.95
CA GLY A 179 -33.01 -31.77 10.89
C GLY A 179 -31.62 -31.59 10.25
N LEU A 180 -31.46 -31.94 8.97
CA LEU A 180 -30.23 -31.76 8.22
C LEU A 180 -30.27 -30.51 7.34
N LEU A 181 -31.36 -30.31 6.60
CA LEU A 181 -31.49 -29.36 5.48
C LEU A 181 -32.51 -28.23 5.71
N ASP A 182 -33.31 -28.25 6.77
CA ASP A 182 -34.15 -27.10 7.13
C ASP A 182 -33.30 -25.97 7.71
N GLU A 183 -33.89 -24.77 7.75
CA GLU A 183 -33.41 -23.62 8.52
C GLU A 183 -33.16 -24.02 9.99
N GLY A 184 -31.97 -23.70 10.50
CA GLY A 184 -31.51 -24.12 11.83
C GLY A 184 -31.05 -25.58 11.93
N GLY A 185 -30.99 -26.30 10.79
CA GLY A 185 -30.47 -27.64 10.66
C GLY A 185 -28.95 -27.75 10.81
N VAL A 186 -28.42 -28.95 10.61
CA VAL A 186 -26.97 -29.18 10.70
C VAL A 186 -26.23 -28.56 9.51
N VAL A 187 -26.81 -28.59 8.30
CA VAL A 187 -26.19 -27.98 7.11
C VAL A 187 -26.17 -26.47 7.25
N ASP A 188 -27.31 -25.85 7.54
CA ASP A 188 -27.42 -24.42 7.86
C ASP A 188 -26.37 -23.99 8.89
N GLY A 189 -26.31 -24.66 10.05
CA GLY A 189 -25.34 -24.30 11.09
C GLY A 189 -23.86 -24.49 10.69
N VAL A 190 -23.54 -25.39 9.74
CA VAL A 190 -22.18 -25.55 9.22
C VAL A 190 -21.87 -24.52 8.14
N LEU A 191 -22.82 -24.25 7.23
CA LEU A 191 -22.68 -23.25 6.19
C LEU A 191 -22.65 -21.86 6.81
N GLY A 192 -23.57 -21.49 7.70
CA GLY A 192 -23.55 -20.21 8.41
C GLY A 192 -22.25 -19.97 9.20
N ALA A 193 -21.66 -21.02 9.79
CA ALA A 193 -20.38 -20.89 10.48
C ALA A 193 -19.16 -20.74 9.53
N THR A 194 -19.29 -21.16 8.26
CA THR A 194 -18.19 -21.17 7.30
C THR A 194 -18.32 -20.09 6.24
N VAL A 195 -19.44 -20.00 5.55
CA VAL A 195 -19.70 -19.12 4.41
C VAL A 195 -20.75 -18.04 4.67
N GLY A 196 -21.64 -18.20 5.67
CA GLY A 196 -22.59 -17.13 6.01
C GLY A 196 -21.90 -15.85 6.50
N ASP A 197 -22.67 -14.76 6.61
CA ASP A 197 -22.16 -13.39 6.86
C ASP A 197 -21.17 -13.25 8.02
N ASP A 198 -21.48 -13.87 9.16
CA ASP A 198 -20.61 -13.87 10.36
C ASP A 198 -19.62 -15.06 10.38
N GLY A 199 -19.57 -15.82 9.30
CA GLY A 199 -18.78 -17.03 9.13
C GLY A 199 -17.29 -16.76 8.90
N LEU A 200 -16.50 -17.82 8.76
CA LEU A 200 -15.06 -17.70 8.53
C LEU A 200 -14.69 -17.05 7.19
N VAL A 201 -15.47 -17.35 6.15
CA VAL A 201 -15.27 -16.89 4.77
C VAL A 201 -16.18 -15.70 4.50
N GLY A 202 -17.46 -15.76 4.85
CA GLY A 202 -18.37 -14.61 4.74
C GLY A 202 -17.81 -13.39 5.47
N GLY A 203 -17.39 -13.53 6.74
CA GLY A 203 -16.76 -12.42 7.48
C GLY A 203 -15.40 -11.94 6.93
N LEU A 204 -14.76 -12.68 6.02
CA LEU A 204 -13.58 -12.21 5.29
C LEU A 204 -13.97 -11.36 4.07
N LEU A 205 -15.05 -11.74 3.38
CA LEU A 205 -15.55 -11.09 2.17
C LEU A 205 -16.53 -9.95 2.44
N ALA A 206 -17.26 -9.98 3.56
CA ALA A 206 -18.14 -8.90 4.00
C ALA A 206 -17.43 -7.55 3.94
N ASP A 207 -18.17 -6.46 3.75
CA ASP A 207 -17.64 -5.10 3.54
C ASP A 207 -16.58 -4.68 4.57
N ASP A 208 -16.77 -5.05 5.84
CA ASP A 208 -15.86 -4.78 6.96
C ASP A 208 -14.75 -5.85 7.14
N GLY A 209 -14.71 -6.86 6.29
CA GLY A 209 -13.76 -7.96 6.26
C GLY A 209 -12.47 -7.59 5.52
N LEU A 210 -11.39 -8.37 5.69
CA LEU A 210 -10.08 -8.02 5.09
C LEU A 210 -10.09 -8.05 3.55
N VAL A 211 -10.93 -8.90 2.95
CA VAL A 211 -11.09 -8.98 1.50
C VAL A 211 -12.15 -7.97 1.05
N GLY A 212 -13.26 -7.83 1.78
CA GLY A 212 -14.24 -6.76 1.52
C GLY A 212 -13.58 -5.38 1.52
N GLU A 213 -12.90 -4.97 2.60
CA GLU A 213 -12.21 -3.68 2.71
C GLU A 213 -11.08 -3.48 1.67
N LEU A 214 -10.58 -4.57 1.06
CA LEU A 214 -9.64 -4.47 -0.07
C LEU A 214 -10.37 -4.17 -1.38
N LEU A 215 -11.57 -4.72 -1.57
CA LEU A 215 -12.33 -4.73 -2.82
C LEU A 215 -13.47 -3.70 -2.85
N THR A 216 -13.85 -3.10 -1.72
CA THR A 216 -14.79 -1.96 -1.68
C THR A 216 -14.27 -0.80 -2.53
N ASP A 217 -15.16 0.05 -3.03
CA ASP A 217 -14.84 1.24 -3.84
C ASP A 217 -13.76 2.13 -3.20
N ASP A 218 -13.81 2.30 -1.87
CA ASP A 218 -12.82 3.04 -1.09
C ASP A 218 -11.58 2.21 -0.69
N GLY A 219 -11.57 0.91 -0.99
CA GLY A 219 -10.51 -0.06 -0.72
C GLY A 219 -9.31 0.10 -1.65
N LEU A 220 -8.21 -0.62 -1.39
CA LEU A 220 -6.99 -0.48 -2.21
C LEU A 220 -7.20 -0.98 -3.67
N LEU A 221 -8.03 -2.00 -3.89
CA LEU A 221 -8.35 -2.48 -5.24
C LEU A 221 -9.60 -1.83 -5.82
N GLY A 222 -10.61 -1.48 -5.01
CA GLY A 222 -11.72 -0.68 -5.53
C GLY A 222 -11.27 0.73 -5.88
N GLY A 223 -10.42 1.38 -5.10
CA GLY A 223 -9.81 2.67 -5.47
C GLY A 223 -8.74 2.59 -6.57
N LEU A 224 -8.33 1.38 -6.97
CA LEU A 224 -7.56 1.15 -8.20
C LEU A 224 -8.46 1.12 -9.44
N LEU A 225 -9.77 1.05 -9.25
CA LEU A 225 -10.78 0.97 -10.31
C LEU A 225 -11.68 2.20 -10.31
N ASP A 226 -11.97 2.74 -9.12
CA ASP A 226 -12.80 3.90 -8.86
C ASP A 226 -11.94 5.09 -8.40
N VAL A 227 -11.13 5.63 -9.31
CA VAL A 227 -10.65 7.01 -9.18
C VAL A 227 -10.77 7.75 -10.51
N GLN A 228 -11.34 8.94 -10.33
CA GLN A 228 -11.68 9.94 -11.31
C GLN A 228 -10.53 10.94 -11.50
N GLU A 229 -10.26 11.24 -12.77
CA GLU A 229 -9.34 12.24 -13.36
C GLU A 229 -7.83 12.04 -13.09
N PRO A 230 -7.03 11.89 -14.17
CA PRO A 230 -5.59 11.70 -14.08
C PRO A 230 -4.98 12.83 -13.27
N THR A 231 -4.12 12.49 -12.32
CA THR A 231 -3.38 13.51 -11.59
C THR A 231 -2.51 14.25 -12.61
N THR A 232 -2.88 15.49 -12.93
CA THR A 232 -2.21 16.39 -13.91
C THR A 232 -0.73 16.76 -13.61
N GLY A 233 0.03 15.89 -12.95
CA GLY A 233 1.48 16.03 -12.80
C GLY A 233 2.19 14.81 -13.39
N ASP A 234 3.19 15.07 -14.24
CA ASP A 234 4.05 14.06 -14.87
C ASP A 234 4.57 13.03 -13.86
N ALA A 235 4.00 11.82 -13.89
CA ALA A 235 4.34 10.73 -12.97
C ALA A 235 5.26 9.71 -13.64
N LEU A 236 6.02 8.94 -12.84
CA LEU A 236 7.01 7.99 -13.35
C LEU A 236 6.46 7.01 -14.40
N LEU A 237 5.20 6.60 -14.26
CA LEU A 237 4.54 5.64 -15.14
C LEU A 237 3.48 6.28 -16.06
N ASP A 238 3.34 7.60 -16.06
CA ASP A 238 2.41 8.34 -16.95
C ASP A 238 2.70 8.09 -18.45
N PRO A 239 3.97 8.02 -18.92
CA PRO A 239 4.23 7.67 -20.32
C PRO A 239 3.74 6.27 -20.73
N SER A 240 3.48 5.35 -19.79
CA SER A 240 2.84 4.06 -20.11
C SER A 240 1.36 4.21 -20.48
N GLU A 241 0.67 5.22 -19.94
CA GLU A 241 -0.73 5.55 -20.24
C GLU A 241 -0.82 6.10 -21.67
N GLY A 242 0.05 7.07 -21.98
CA GLY A 242 0.22 7.61 -23.33
C GLY A 242 0.62 6.56 -24.38
N LEU A 243 1.39 5.54 -23.99
CA LEU A 243 1.73 4.39 -24.85
C LEU A 243 0.47 3.62 -25.26
N LEU A 244 -0.44 3.35 -24.32
CA LEU A 244 -1.70 2.64 -24.58
C LEU A 244 -2.65 3.50 -25.41
N GLY A 245 -2.82 4.78 -25.07
CA GLY A 245 -3.58 5.73 -25.88
C GLY A 245 -3.09 5.80 -27.33
N GLY A 246 -1.77 5.88 -27.54
CA GLY A 246 -1.17 5.88 -28.88
C GLY A 246 -1.32 4.57 -29.66
N VAL A 247 -1.35 3.42 -28.98
CA VAL A 247 -1.71 2.13 -29.61
C VAL A 247 -3.18 2.11 -29.99
N LEU A 248 -4.05 2.66 -29.14
CA LEU A 248 -5.49 2.58 -29.28
C LEU A 248 -6.06 3.53 -30.33
N ASP A 249 -5.52 4.75 -30.44
CA ASP A 249 -5.75 5.68 -31.55
C ASP A 249 -5.49 4.98 -32.90
N GLY A 250 -4.56 4.02 -32.94
CA GLY A 250 -4.30 3.22 -34.12
C GLY A 250 -5.24 2.02 -34.33
N THR A 251 -5.85 1.52 -33.25
CA THR A 251 -6.89 0.46 -33.30
C THR A 251 -8.31 0.99 -33.47
N ASP A 252 -8.50 2.30 -33.41
CA ASP A 252 -9.79 2.97 -33.64
C ASP A 252 -10.31 2.72 -35.08
N LEU A 253 -9.38 2.47 -36.02
CA LEU A 253 -9.65 1.95 -37.36
C LEU A 253 -10.29 0.54 -37.39
N LEU A 254 -10.22 -0.20 -36.28
CA LEU A 254 -10.82 -1.53 -36.08
C LEU A 254 -12.07 -1.49 -35.18
N GLY A 255 -12.49 -0.30 -34.71
CA GLY A 255 -13.64 -0.12 -33.82
C GLY A 255 -13.44 -0.72 -32.42
N LEU A 256 -12.18 -0.85 -31.98
CA LEU A 256 -11.82 -1.41 -30.67
C LEU A 256 -11.56 -0.32 -29.62
N GLY A 257 -11.56 0.95 -29.98
CA GLY A 257 -11.29 2.08 -29.08
C GLY A 257 -12.28 2.11 -27.93
N ASP A 258 -13.58 2.11 -28.23
CA ASP A 258 -14.65 2.09 -27.22
C ASP A 258 -14.62 0.80 -26.37
N THR A 259 -14.25 -0.33 -26.96
CA THR A 259 -14.14 -1.63 -26.26
C THR A 259 -12.93 -1.72 -25.33
N LEU A 260 -11.87 -0.96 -25.61
CA LEU A 260 -10.61 -1.00 -24.85
C LEU A 260 -10.44 0.19 -23.92
N ALA A 261 -11.29 1.23 -24.02
CA ALA A 261 -11.30 2.36 -23.11
C ALA A 261 -11.31 1.96 -21.63
N PRO A 262 -12.13 0.99 -21.17
CA PRO A 262 -12.08 0.56 -19.77
C PRO A 262 -10.76 -0.06 -19.36
N VAL A 263 -10.06 -0.72 -20.30
CA VAL A 263 -8.73 -1.30 -20.04
C VAL A 263 -7.69 -0.19 -19.90
N VAL A 264 -7.84 0.92 -20.62
CA VAL A 264 -7.00 2.11 -20.46
C VAL A 264 -7.21 2.70 -19.07
N ASP A 265 -8.47 2.91 -18.67
CA ASP A 265 -8.80 3.49 -17.38
C ASP A 265 -8.23 2.63 -16.22
N VAL A 266 -8.31 1.30 -16.32
CA VAL A 266 -7.68 0.40 -15.33
C VAL A 266 -6.16 0.53 -15.33
N VAL A 267 -5.53 0.63 -16.49
CA VAL A 267 -4.07 0.79 -16.55
C VAL A 267 -3.65 2.13 -15.96
N ASP A 268 -4.34 3.21 -16.31
CA ASP A 268 -4.09 4.57 -15.82
C ASP A 268 -4.18 4.60 -14.28
N ASN A 269 -5.22 4.01 -13.70
CA ASN A 269 -5.33 3.92 -12.25
C ASN A 269 -4.19 3.12 -11.60
N VAL A 270 -3.76 2.01 -12.24
CA VAL A 270 -2.63 1.20 -11.76
C VAL A 270 -1.33 1.98 -11.79
N THR A 271 -1.07 2.71 -12.88
CA THR A 271 0.15 3.49 -13.06
C THR A 271 0.18 4.71 -12.16
N ASP A 272 -0.96 5.39 -11.93
CA ASP A 272 -1.08 6.51 -10.98
C ASP A 272 -0.89 6.05 -9.53
N THR A 273 -1.59 5.00 -9.11
CA THR A 273 -1.45 4.43 -7.75
C THR A 273 -0.03 3.97 -7.49
N THR A 274 0.57 3.26 -8.46
CA THR A 274 1.94 2.80 -8.35
C THR A 274 2.92 3.97 -8.29
N SER A 275 2.72 5.00 -9.09
CA SER A 275 3.56 6.21 -9.06
C SER A 275 3.42 6.97 -7.74
N GLY A 276 2.22 7.09 -7.20
CA GLY A 276 1.96 7.69 -5.88
C GLY A 276 2.56 6.90 -4.72
N LEU A 277 2.58 5.57 -4.80
CA LEU A 277 3.25 4.70 -3.81
C LEU A 277 4.78 4.80 -3.88
N LEU A 278 5.31 5.00 -5.09
CA LEU A 278 6.74 5.14 -5.33
C LEU A 278 7.24 6.57 -5.08
N ALA A 279 6.36 7.57 -5.10
CA ALA A 279 6.68 8.97 -4.92
C ALA A 279 7.56 9.30 -3.69
N PRO A 280 7.34 8.72 -2.50
CA PRO A 280 8.21 8.97 -1.33
C PRO A 280 9.65 8.45 -1.49
N VAL A 281 9.90 7.56 -2.45
CA VAL A 281 11.20 6.92 -2.69
C VAL A 281 11.87 7.47 -3.94
N LEU A 282 11.09 7.68 -5.01
CA LEU A 282 11.58 8.05 -6.35
C LEU A 282 11.39 9.53 -6.67
N GLY A 283 10.62 10.27 -5.87
CA GLY A 283 10.20 11.64 -6.17
C GLY A 283 8.86 11.69 -6.90
N THR A 284 8.27 12.88 -6.99
CA THR A 284 6.99 13.15 -7.67
C THR A 284 7.15 13.95 -8.96
N ASP A 285 8.31 14.54 -9.18
CA ASP A 285 8.53 15.52 -10.24
C ASP A 285 9.48 14.90 -11.27
N PHE A 286 8.92 14.38 -12.36
CA PHE A 286 9.66 13.82 -13.49
C PHE A 286 9.47 14.73 -14.70
N GLU A 287 10.50 15.46 -15.09
CA GLU A 287 10.44 16.37 -16.23
C GLU A 287 11.10 15.71 -17.44
N ALA A 288 10.46 15.79 -18.61
CA ALA A 288 11.06 15.22 -19.82
C ALA A 288 12.32 15.99 -20.22
N ASP A 289 13.36 15.24 -20.59
CA ASP A 289 14.72 15.68 -20.85
C ASP A 289 15.41 16.35 -19.62
N ASP A 290 15.09 15.94 -18.37
CA ASP A 290 15.74 16.52 -17.19
C ASP A 290 17.23 16.13 -17.14
N PRO A 291 18.17 17.09 -17.09
CA PRO A 291 19.60 16.77 -17.19
C PRO A 291 20.13 16.06 -15.94
N ASN A 292 20.54 14.81 -16.10
CA ASN A 292 20.98 13.96 -15.02
C ASN A 292 22.29 13.20 -15.36
N ALA A 293 22.79 12.39 -14.41
CA ALA A 293 24.06 11.67 -14.58
C ALA A 293 24.00 10.51 -15.60
N LEU A 294 22.80 10.19 -16.07
CA LEU A 294 22.44 9.05 -16.87
C LEU A 294 21.80 9.45 -18.23
N ASP A 295 21.81 10.73 -18.65
CA ASP A 295 21.42 11.20 -20.00
C ASP A 295 22.05 10.41 -21.16
N GLY A 296 23.22 9.79 -20.91
CA GLY A 296 23.85 8.91 -21.88
C GLY A 296 23.06 7.63 -22.17
N VAL A 297 22.13 7.24 -21.30
CA VAL A 297 21.20 6.12 -21.44
C VAL A 297 19.99 6.56 -22.27
N ASP A 298 19.36 7.68 -21.91
CA ASP A 298 18.30 8.32 -22.69
C ASP A 298 18.73 8.51 -24.16
N GLY A 299 19.85 9.20 -24.41
CA GLY A 299 20.31 9.42 -25.79
C GLY A 299 20.64 8.13 -26.57
N VAL A 300 20.90 7.01 -25.89
CA VAL A 300 21.02 5.69 -26.55
C VAL A 300 19.65 5.09 -26.87
N VAL A 301 18.66 5.26 -25.99
CA VAL A 301 17.28 4.85 -26.24
C VAL A 301 16.67 5.70 -27.35
N GLY A 302 16.76 7.03 -27.29
CA GLY A 302 16.32 7.96 -28.33
C GLY A 302 16.90 7.63 -29.71
N THR A 303 18.21 7.34 -29.78
CA THR A 303 18.81 6.94 -31.08
C THR A 303 18.32 5.59 -31.60
N VAL A 304 17.94 4.66 -30.72
CA VAL A 304 17.39 3.35 -31.10
C VAL A 304 15.92 3.48 -31.51
N THR A 305 15.12 4.23 -30.76
CA THR A 305 13.70 4.49 -31.04
C THR A 305 13.56 5.30 -32.34
N ASP A 306 14.33 6.36 -32.55
CA ASP A 306 14.38 7.11 -33.83
C ASP A 306 14.67 6.19 -35.02
N THR A 307 15.69 5.32 -34.88
CA THR A 307 16.10 4.42 -35.95
C THR A 307 15.02 3.35 -36.23
N ALA A 308 14.33 2.89 -35.19
CA ALA A 308 13.22 1.95 -35.31
C ALA A 308 11.99 2.62 -35.95
N GLY A 309 11.66 3.84 -35.53
CA GLY A 309 10.62 4.70 -36.08
C GLY A 309 10.79 4.91 -37.58
N ASP A 310 11.95 5.41 -37.99
CA ASP A 310 12.29 5.66 -39.40
C ASP A 310 12.16 4.41 -40.29
N LEU A 311 12.43 3.21 -39.74
CA LEU A 311 12.42 1.96 -40.50
C LEU A 311 11.03 1.33 -40.57
N LEU A 312 10.25 1.44 -39.49
CA LEU A 312 8.98 0.74 -39.33
C LEU A 312 7.77 1.62 -39.64
N ALA A 313 7.83 2.94 -39.42
CA ALA A 313 6.75 3.89 -39.69
C ALA A 313 6.09 3.73 -41.07
N PRO A 314 6.83 3.51 -42.19
CA PRO A 314 6.19 3.31 -43.49
C PRO A 314 5.27 2.08 -43.58
N VAL A 315 5.45 1.10 -42.69
CA VAL A 315 4.68 -0.14 -42.62
C VAL A 315 3.61 -0.05 -41.52
N THR A 316 3.97 0.45 -40.34
CA THR A 316 3.04 0.61 -39.21
C THR A 316 2.06 1.74 -39.42
N ASP A 317 2.47 2.91 -39.92
CA ASP A 317 1.56 4.03 -40.13
C ASP A 317 0.58 3.77 -41.28
N GLY A 318 0.99 2.92 -42.23
CA GLY A 318 0.12 2.44 -43.30
C GLY A 318 -0.89 1.38 -42.85
N LEU A 319 -0.69 0.74 -41.69
CA LEU A 319 -1.53 -0.33 -41.16
C LEU A 319 -2.36 0.09 -39.95
N LEU A 320 -1.80 0.95 -39.10
CA LEU A 320 -2.32 1.38 -37.80
C LEU A 320 -2.60 2.89 -37.75
N GLY A 321 -2.34 3.66 -38.81
CA GLY A 321 -2.60 5.11 -38.82
C GLY A 321 -1.36 5.97 -38.60
N ASP A 322 -1.40 7.19 -39.13
CA ASP A 322 -0.27 8.13 -39.16
C ASP A 322 0.19 8.48 -37.74
N GLY A 323 1.46 8.27 -37.42
CA GLY A 323 2.04 8.59 -36.12
C GLY A 323 1.80 7.57 -35.01
N ALA A 324 1.13 6.44 -35.26
CA ALA A 324 0.91 5.39 -34.26
C ALA A 324 2.22 4.83 -33.69
N LEU A 325 3.23 4.67 -34.55
CA LEU A 325 4.56 4.22 -34.12
C LEU A 325 5.37 5.33 -33.43
N ASP A 326 5.20 6.57 -33.87
CA ASP A 326 5.91 7.74 -33.33
C ASP A 326 5.45 8.02 -31.89
N GLY A 327 4.14 7.98 -31.65
CA GLY A 327 3.57 8.08 -30.30
C GLY A 327 4.02 6.96 -29.37
N THR A 328 4.06 5.71 -29.85
CA THR A 328 4.50 4.58 -29.02
C THR A 328 5.99 4.62 -28.70
N LEU A 329 6.83 4.99 -29.67
CA LEU A 329 8.28 5.08 -29.45
C LEU A 329 8.67 6.31 -28.65
N GLY A 330 7.93 7.42 -28.79
CA GLY A 330 8.10 8.62 -27.97
C GLY A 330 7.76 8.37 -26.51
N ALA A 331 6.65 7.66 -26.23
CA ALA A 331 6.30 7.24 -24.87
C ALA A 331 7.38 6.38 -24.21
N VAL A 332 8.04 5.50 -24.97
CA VAL A 332 9.18 4.70 -24.47
C VAL A 332 10.37 5.58 -24.13
N ASP A 333 10.66 6.60 -24.95
CA ASP A 333 11.74 7.56 -24.73
C ASP A 333 11.54 8.32 -23.41
N THR A 334 10.36 8.92 -23.25
CA THR A 334 9.97 9.64 -22.03
C THR A 334 9.95 8.73 -20.80
N GLN A 335 9.48 7.48 -20.92
CA GLN A 335 9.50 6.54 -19.80
C GLN A 335 10.92 6.20 -19.34
N VAL A 336 11.84 6.01 -20.28
CA VAL A 336 13.24 5.74 -19.93
C VAL A 336 13.84 6.92 -19.21
N ASP A 337 13.53 8.13 -19.64
CA ASP A 337 14.03 9.35 -19.02
C ASP A 337 13.50 9.51 -17.58
N TYR A 338 12.18 9.38 -17.37
CA TYR A 338 11.58 9.44 -16.03
C TYR A 338 12.13 8.36 -15.08
N VAL A 339 12.35 7.14 -15.57
CA VAL A 339 13.00 6.07 -14.78
C VAL A 339 14.45 6.43 -14.45
N THR A 340 15.12 7.08 -15.38
CA THR A 340 16.50 7.53 -15.21
C THR A 340 16.60 8.61 -14.15
N ASP A 341 15.68 9.58 -14.16
CA ASP A 341 15.51 10.59 -13.11
C ASP A 341 15.17 9.96 -11.77
N GLY A 342 14.24 9.01 -11.71
CA GLY A 342 13.88 8.32 -10.47
C GLY A 342 15.06 7.55 -9.86
N VAL A 343 15.88 6.93 -10.70
CA VAL A 343 17.13 6.28 -10.27
C VAL A 343 18.12 7.30 -9.73
N VAL A 344 18.26 8.45 -10.39
CA VAL A 344 19.13 9.54 -9.93
C VAL A 344 18.60 10.13 -8.62
N ASN A 345 17.29 10.31 -8.46
CA ASN A 345 16.64 10.75 -7.23
C ASN A 345 16.86 9.78 -6.06
N VAL A 346 16.94 8.46 -6.29
CA VAL A 346 17.32 7.51 -5.23
C VAL A 346 18.82 7.57 -4.88
N LEU A 347 19.66 7.83 -5.88
CA LEU A 347 21.12 7.88 -5.72
C LEU A 347 21.60 9.20 -5.12
N GLU A 348 20.89 10.30 -5.41
CA GLU A 348 21.23 11.67 -5.04
C GLU A 348 20.32 12.20 -3.92
N GLY A 349 19.07 11.72 -3.82
CA GLY A 349 18.05 12.08 -2.83
C GLY A 349 17.82 11.02 -1.74
N ASP A 350 17.36 11.52 -0.59
CA ASP A 350 16.96 10.96 0.72
C ASP A 350 17.13 9.50 1.17
N LEU A 351 17.25 8.49 0.29
CA LEU A 351 17.45 7.11 0.74
C LEU A 351 18.88 6.86 1.24
N LEU A 352 19.87 7.49 0.61
CA LEU A 352 21.29 7.37 0.98
C LEU A 352 21.90 8.66 1.55
N GLY A 353 21.25 9.82 1.32
CA GLY A 353 21.82 11.14 1.60
C GLY A 353 21.20 11.94 2.76
N GLY A 354 19.93 11.71 3.12
CA GLY A 354 19.19 12.68 3.95
C GLY A 354 18.25 12.05 4.97
N ASP A 355 17.14 11.43 4.58
CA ASP A 355 16.06 11.20 5.55
C ASP A 355 15.98 9.80 6.16
N LEU A 356 16.26 8.71 5.44
CA LEU A 356 16.23 7.37 6.09
C LEU A 356 17.47 7.06 6.91
N LEU A 357 18.66 7.47 6.44
CA LEU A 357 19.90 7.35 7.19
C LEU A 357 20.20 8.57 8.06
N GLY A 358 19.70 9.78 7.75
CA GLY A 358 19.76 10.90 8.67
C GLY A 358 18.81 10.71 9.84
N GLY A 359 17.61 10.16 9.64
CA GLY A 359 16.79 9.73 10.78
C GLY A 359 17.50 8.70 11.65
N VAL A 360 18.17 7.71 11.04
CA VAL A 360 18.83 6.60 11.75
C VAL A 360 20.25 6.93 12.26
N VAL A 361 20.95 7.93 11.72
CA VAL A 361 22.35 8.27 12.09
C VAL A 361 22.50 9.74 12.53
N GLY A 362 21.67 10.64 12.02
CA GLY A 362 21.68 12.08 12.24
C GLY A 362 20.43 12.61 12.94
N GLY A 363 20.17 12.17 14.17
CA GLY A 363 19.42 13.01 15.13
C GLY A 363 18.07 12.49 15.62
N ASP A 364 17.28 11.75 14.84
CA ASP A 364 15.89 11.50 15.28
C ASP A 364 15.67 10.11 15.91
N LEU A 365 16.22 9.04 15.34
CA LEU A 365 16.21 7.73 16.01
C LEU A 365 17.39 7.59 16.97
N LEU A 366 18.60 8.08 16.62
CA LEU A 366 19.71 8.08 17.58
C LEU A 366 19.64 9.23 18.56
N GLY A 367 19.17 10.43 18.21
CA GLY A 367 18.93 11.49 19.19
C GLY A 367 17.61 11.28 19.95
N GLY A 368 16.60 10.62 19.39
CA GLY A 368 15.48 10.10 20.20
C GLY A 368 15.93 9.00 21.18
N LEU A 369 16.92 8.20 20.77
CA LEU A 369 17.54 7.20 21.63
C LEU A 369 18.51 7.84 22.65
N THR A 370 19.32 8.86 22.32
CA THR A 370 20.36 9.43 23.20
C THR A 370 19.98 10.74 23.91
N GLU A 371 19.04 11.50 23.37
CA GLU A 371 18.66 12.86 23.81
C GLU A 371 17.15 13.00 24.14
N GLY A 372 16.29 12.08 23.69
CA GLY A 372 14.83 12.22 23.79
C GLY A 372 14.17 11.38 24.88
N ASP A 373 13.89 10.11 24.63
CA ASP A 373 12.86 9.41 25.43
C ASP A 373 13.17 7.96 25.81
N LEU A 374 14.13 7.28 25.15
CA LEU A 374 14.37 5.85 25.42
C LEU A 374 15.69 5.54 26.17
N LEU A 375 16.86 6.09 25.79
CA LEU A 375 18.04 6.07 26.69
C LEU A 375 18.14 7.33 27.54
N GLY A 376 17.43 8.42 27.25
CA GLY A 376 17.20 9.48 28.23
C GLY A 376 16.43 8.93 29.44
N GLY A 377 15.35 8.19 29.15
CA GLY A 377 14.54 7.49 30.15
C GLY A 377 15.19 6.23 30.76
N VAL A 378 16.30 5.72 30.23
CA VAL A 378 17.04 4.57 30.79
C VAL A 378 18.44 4.94 31.32
N VAL A 379 19.15 5.95 30.82
CA VAL A 379 20.56 6.30 31.12
C VAL A 379 20.74 7.78 31.51
N GLY A 380 19.83 8.69 31.12
CA GLY A 380 19.87 10.11 31.51
C GLY A 380 19.60 10.31 33.00
N GLU A 381 19.97 11.48 33.56
CA GLU A 381 19.93 11.78 35.01
C GLU A 381 18.56 11.54 35.66
N ASP A 382 17.47 11.72 34.90
CA ASP A 382 16.08 11.49 35.33
C ASP A 382 15.50 10.11 34.88
N GLY A 383 16.30 9.28 34.21
CA GLY A 383 15.93 7.96 33.67
C GLY A 383 16.17 6.79 34.63
N LEU A 384 15.82 5.55 34.25
CA LEU A 384 15.88 4.35 35.10
C LEU A 384 17.27 4.00 35.66
N LEU A 385 18.35 4.25 34.91
CA LEU A 385 19.73 4.10 35.37
C LEU A 385 20.29 5.42 35.93
N GLY A 386 19.83 6.60 35.51
CA GLY A 386 20.18 7.87 36.18
C GLY A 386 19.62 7.95 37.60
N GLY A 387 18.38 7.49 37.82
CA GLY A 387 17.84 7.27 39.16
C GLY A 387 18.59 6.20 39.95
N LEU A 388 19.29 5.27 39.28
CA LEU A 388 20.17 4.29 39.89
C LEU A 388 21.59 4.84 40.14
N THR A 389 22.11 5.78 39.36
CA THR A 389 23.49 6.31 39.47
C THR A 389 23.61 7.66 40.15
N ASP A 390 22.61 8.54 40.01
CA ASP A 390 22.61 9.94 40.48
C ASP A 390 21.62 10.22 41.64
N GLY A 391 21.12 9.18 42.30
CA GLY A 391 20.91 9.27 43.74
C GLY A 391 19.49 9.23 44.30
N ASP A 392 18.52 8.56 43.65
CA ASP A 392 17.20 8.34 44.29
C ASP A 392 16.82 6.86 44.52
N LEU A 393 17.34 5.91 43.74
CA LEU A 393 17.23 4.47 44.08
C LEU A 393 18.48 3.91 44.74
N LEU A 394 19.67 4.46 44.50
CA LEU A 394 20.82 4.23 45.38
C LEU A 394 20.87 5.23 46.53
N GLY A 395 20.42 6.47 46.35
CA GLY A 395 20.23 7.40 47.46
C GLY A 395 19.08 6.99 48.38
N GLY A 396 17.97 6.43 47.89
CA GLY A 396 16.96 5.82 48.78
C GLY A 396 17.41 4.52 49.49
N VAL A 397 18.49 3.91 49.01
CA VAL A 397 19.10 2.71 49.60
C VAL A 397 20.28 3.08 50.52
N THR A 398 21.01 4.18 50.30
CA THR A 398 22.10 4.65 51.20
C THR A 398 21.70 5.76 52.16
N ASP A 399 20.74 6.62 51.80
CA ASP A 399 20.21 7.73 52.58
C ASP A 399 18.70 7.55 52.82
N GLY A 400 18.36 6.77 53.86
CA GLY A 400 17.11 6.99 54.59
C GLY A 400 16.14 5.84 54.72
N ASP A 401 15.55 5.31 53.64
CA ASP A 401 14.23 4.68 53.79
C ASP A 401 14.13 3.17 53.56
N LEU A 402 15.04 2.52 52.81
CA LEU A 402 14.94 1.06 52.57
C LEU A 402 16.02 0.21 53.26
N LEU A 403 17.27 0.70 53.39
CA LEU A 403 18.26 0.08 54.29
C LEU A 403 18.20 0.65 55.72
N GLY A 404 17.58 1.80 55.97
CA GLY A 404 17.27 2.24 57.34
C GLY A 404 16.36 1.23 58.06
N GLY A 405 15.38 0.67 57.34
CA GLY A 405 14.49 -0.37 57.86
C GLY A 405 15.13 -1.77 58.01
N VAL A 406 16.28 -2.04 57.39
CA VAL A 406 16.97 -3.34 57.46
C VAL A 406 18.29 -3.28 58.23
N VAL A 407 19.06 -2.20 58.17
CA VAL A 407 20.41 -2.03 58.74
C VAL A 407 20.50 -0.89 59.77
N GLY A 408 19.58 0.08 59.76
CA GLY A 408 19.56 1.17 60.74
C GLY A 408 19.28 0.68 62.17
N GLU A 409 19.55 1.51 63.18
CA GLU A 409 19.41 1.18 64.62
C GLU A 409 17.98 0.69 64.97
N ASP A 410 16.96 1.17 64.24
CA ASP A 410 15.57 0.74 64.40
C ASP A 410 15.12 -0.34 63.37
N GLY A 411 16.04 -0.82 62.52
CA GLY A 411 15.77 -1.78 61.44
C GLY A 411 15.88 -3.26 61.84
N LEU A 412 15.60 -4.18 60.90
CA LEU A 412 15.57 -5.63 61.15
C LEU A 412 16.91 -6.24 61.62
N LEU A 413 18.05 -5.69 61.17
CA LEU A 413 19.40 -6.05 61.63
C LEU A 413 19.86 -5.17 62.80
N GLY A 414 19.39 -3.92 62.92
CA GLY A 414 19.56 -3.10 64.14
C GLY A 414 18.97 -3.80 65.36
N GLY A 415 17.77 -4.36 65.23
CA GLY A 415 17.14 -5.20 66.23
C GLY A 415 17.86 -6.54 66.49
N LEU A 416 18.76 -6.98 65.62
CA LEU A 416 19.59 -8.19 65.78
C LEU A 416 20.99 -7.89 66.34
N THR A 417 21.53 -6.70 66.08
CA THR A 417 22.76 -6.18 66.68
C THR A 417 22.51 -5.62 68.08
N ASP A 418 21.37 -4.99 68.33
CA ASP A 418 20.98 -4.51 69.67
C ASP A 418 20.22 -5.57 70.48
N GLY A 419 19.73 -6.61 69.82
CA GLY A 419 19.02 -7.74 70.43
C GLY A 419 19.90 -8.97 70.67
N ASP A 420 20.63 -8.97 71.79
CA ASP A 420 21.13 -10.13 72.57
C ASP A 420 21.89 -11.31 71.87
N LEU A 421 22.10 -11.33 70.55
CA LEU A 421 22.71 -12.48 69.86
C LEU A 421 23.96 -12.14 69.01
N LEU A 422 24.09 -10.95 68.42
CA LEU A 422 25.29 -10.54 67.65
C LEU A 422 25.96 -9.24 68.11
N GLY A 423 25.28 -8.42 68.93
CA GLY A 423 25.85 -7.20 69.53
C GLY A 423 27.13 -7.43 70.34
N GLY A 424 27.24 -8.60 70.99
CA GLY A 424 28.44 -8.96 71.76
C GLY A 424 29.70 -9.23 70.91
N VAL A 425 29.58 -9.36 69.59
CA VAL A 425 30.73 -9.65 68.70
C VAL A 425 31.10 -8.45 67.83
N VAL A 426 30.11 -7.69 67.34
CA VAL A 426 30.29 -6.64 66.32
C VAL A 426 30.03 -5.21 66.83
N GLY A 427 29.32 -5.03 67.95
CA GLY A 427 29.06 -3.69 68.50
C GLY A 427 30.33 -2.96 68.95
N GLU A 428 30.22 -1.66 69.26
CA GLU A 428 31.35 -0.82 69.71
C GLU A 428 32.01 -1.34 71.01
N ASP A 429 31.23 -2.00 71.88
CA ASP A 429 31.72 -2.72 73.06
C ASP A 429 32.13 -4.18 72.78
N GLY A 430 31.99 -4.61 71.52
CA GLY A 430 32.21 -5.97 71.04
C GLY A 430 33.67 -6.27 70.69
N LEU A 431 33.92 -7.55 70.44
CA LEU A 431 35.26 -8.07 70.16
C LEU A 431 35.92 -7.44 68.92
N LEU A 432 35.14 -6.96 67.95
CA LEU A 432 35.63 -6.34 66.71
C LEU A 432 35.65 -4.81 66.74
N GLY A 433 34.72 -4.15 67.45
CA GLY A 433 34.76 -2.68 67.64
C GLY A 433 36.04 -2.22 68.33
N SER A 434 36.53 -2.99 69.31
CA SER A 434 37.83 -2.73 69.95
C SER A 434 39.06 -2.86 69.02
N VAL A 435 38.90 -3.42 67.81
CA VAL A 435 39.97 -3.57 66.81
C VAL A 435 39.96 -2.42 65.80
N THR A 436 38.78 -1.88 65.48
CA THR A 436 38.59 -0.80 64.50
C THR A 436 38.62 0.60 65.10
N ASP A 437 38.11 0.80 66.32
CA ASP A 437 37.89 2.13 66.90
C ASP A 437 38.99 2.63 67.85
N GLY A 438 40.25 2.39 67.48
CA GLY A 438 41.29 3.38 67.83
C GLY A 438 42.49 2.93 68.67
N ASP A 439 42.62 1.67 69.10
CA ASP A 439 43.77 1.30 69.94
C ASP A 439 44.94 0.62 69.20
N LEU A 440 44.74 0.06 67.99
CA LEU A 440 45.81 -0.68 67.29
C LEU A 440 46.15 -0.17 65.88
N LEU A 441 45.17 0.31 65.10
CA LEU A 441 45.39 0.84 63.75
C LEU A 441 45.45 2.37 63.68
N GLY A 442 44.78 3.06 64.63
CA GLY A 442 44.83 4.52 64.76
C GLY A 442 46.25 5.06 65.00
N GLY A 443 47.08 4.35 65.77
CA GLY A 443 48.48 4.75 66.02
C GLY A 443 49.41 4.63 64.80
N VAL A 444 49.00 3.93 63.74
CA VAL A 444 49.81 3.72 62.53
C VAL A 444 49.37 4.64 61.39
N VAL A 445 48.05 4.80 61.20
CA VAL A 445 47.46 5.48 60.03
C VAL A 445 46.80 6.82 60.38
N GLY A 446 46.43 7.06 61.65
CA GLY A 446 45.79 8.31 62.06
C GLY A 446 46.68 9.54 61.87
N GLU A 447 46.08 10.73 61.98
CA GLU A 447 46.75 12.02 61.74
C GLU A 447 47.90 12.29 62.73
N ASP A 448 47.79 11.74 63.96
CA ASP A 448 48.88 11.71 64.95
C ASP A 448 49.82 10.48 64.81
N GLY A 449 49.53 9.61 63.84
CA GLY A 449 50.21 8.36 63.59
C GLY A 449 51.51 8.52 62.80
N LEU A 450 52.27 7.43 62.74
CA LEU A 450 53.55 7.37 62.03
C LEU A 450 53.46 7.82 60.56
N LEU A 451 52.31 7.64 59.90
CA LEU A 451 52.09 8.04 58.52
C LEU A 451 51.51 9.46 58.38
N GLY A 452 50.67 9.92 59.31
CA GLY A 452 50.15 11.30 59.31
C GLY A 452 51.26 12.35 59.41
N GLY A 453 52.26 12.10 60.27
CA GLY A 453 53.43 12.98 60.39
C GLY A 453 54.33 13.04 59.13
N VAL A 454 54.21 12.09 58.19
CA VAL A 454 54.98 12.08 56.93
C VAL A 454 54.25 12.83 55.81
N THR A 455 52.92 12.82 55.82
CA THR A 455 52.10 13.49 54.80
C THR A 455 51.83 14.96 55.10
N GLU A 456 51.85 15.37 56.37
CA GLU A 456 51.41 16.71 56.78
C GLU A 456 52.43 17.51 57.61
N GLY A 457 53.59 16.94 57.95
CA GLY A 457 54.58 17.59 58.82
C GLY A 457 55.94 17.79 58.17
N ASP A 458 56.29 19.06 57.91
CA ASP A 458 57.62 19.69 57.80
C ASP A 458 58.71 19.12 56.86
N LEU A 459 58.66 17.84 56.48
CA LEU A 459 59.72 17.15 55.76
C LEU A 459 59.61 17.31 54.24
N LEU A 460 58.38 17.41 53.71
CA LEU A 460 58.13 17.68 52.30
C LEU A 460 58.04 19.18 52.00
N ASP A 461 57.58 19.99 52.96
CA ASP A 461 57.49 21.45 52.82
C ASP A 461 58.88 22.09 52.66
N GLY A 462 59.89 21.63 53.42
CA GLY A 462 61.28 22.09 53.24
C GLY A 462 61.93 21.73 51.88
N VAL A 463 61.34 20.80 51.12
CA VAL A 463 61.85 20.36 49.81
C VAL A 463 61.07 21.00 48.66
N VAL A 464 59.73 21.05 48.77
CA VAL A 464 58.81 21.42 47.68
C VAL A 464 58.16 22.78 47.87
N GLY A 465 58.02 23.28 49.10
CA GLY A 465 57.40 24.57 49.38
C GLY A 465 58.14 25.74 48.71
N ASP A 466 57.48 26.89 48.62
CA ASP A 466 57.99 28.08 47.91
C ASP A 466 59.33 28.58 48.48
N ASP A 467 59.59 28.35 49.77
CA ASP A 467 60.89 28.61 50.44
C ASP A 467 61.86 27.41 50.39
N GLY A 468 61.40 26.28 49.88
CA GLY A 468 62.10 25.01 49.80
C GLY A 468 63.16 24.96 48.69
N LEU A 469 63.97 23.89 48.73
CA LEU A 469 65.09 23.70 47.81
C LEU A 469 64.66 23.76 46.33
N LEU A 470 63.43 23.35 46.00
CA LEU A 470 62.87 23.41 44.65
C LEU A 470 62.12 24.71 44.33
N GLY A 471 61.52 25.39 45.32
CA GLY A 471 60.89 26.71 45.13
C GLY A 471 61.90 27.76 44.65
N SER A 472 63.08 27.81 45.29
CA SER A 472 64.15 28.74 44.89
C SER A 472 64.73 28.52 43.48
N VAL A 473 64.48 27.37 42.84
CA VAL A 473 64.93 27.06 41.47
C VAL A 473 63.93 27.52 40.42
N THR A 474 62.65 27.68 40.78
CA THR A 474 61.59 28.08 39.85
C THR A 474 61.33 29.59 39.86
N ASP A 475 61.61 30.29 40.96
CA ASP A 475 61.26 31.71 41.14
C ASP A 475 62.40 32.73 40.97
N GLY A 476 63.59 32.36 40.44
CA GLY A 476 64.74 33.27 40.49
C GLY A 476 65.77 33.20 39.36
N ASP A 477 65.50 33.92 38.28
CA ASP A 477 66.46 34.84 37.63
C ASP A 477 67.82 34.29 37.09
N LEU A 478 67.90 33.02 36.69
CA LEU A 478 69.10 32.47 36.00
C LEU A 478 68.97 32.28 34.49
N LEU A 479 67.79 32.57 33.90
CA LEU A 479 67.63 32.73 32.44
C LEU A 479 67.19 34.16 32.05
N GLY A 480 67.19 35.08 33.00
CA GLY A 480 66.98 36.52 32.79
C GLY A 480 68.22 37.21 32.21
N SER A 481 68.56 36.95 30.95
CA SER A 481 69.35 37.91 30.14
C SER A 481 69.38 37.56 28.66
N THR A 482 68.23 37.42 28.02
CA THR A 482 67.98 37.93 26.66
C THR A 482 66.54 37.61 26.31
N LEU A 483 65.80 38.64 25.89
CA LEU A 483 64.44 38.63 25.32
C LEU A 483 63.38 39.21 26.26
N GLU A 484 63.53 40.50 26.55
CA GLU A 484 62.38 41.38 26.82
C GLU A 484 62.04 42.18 25.55
N PRO A 485 60.77 42.59 25.39
CA PRO A 485 60.05 42.72 24.12
C PRO A 485 59.98 44.16 23.59
N VAL A 486 59.78 44.35 22.28
CA VAL A 486 59.37 45.66 21.75
C VAL A 486 58.30 45.53 20.67
N THR A 487 57.08 45.88 21.06
CA THR A 487 56.00 46.33 20.20
C THR A 487 56.23 47.81 19.84
N SER A 488 56.47 48.16 18.58
CA SER A 488 56.05 49.46 18.00
C SER A 488 56.27 49.57 16.48
N MET A 489 55.15 49.68 15.78
CA MET A 489 54.78 50.65 14.72
C MET A 489 55.80 51.11 13.65
N ALA A 490 55.41 50.78 12.41
CA ALA A 490 55.38 51.57 11.16
C ALA A 490 56.69 51.80 10.34
N PRO A 491 56.61 51.68 8.99
CA PRO A 491 57.73 51.94 8.09
C PRO A 491 57.80 53.42 7.69
N LEU A 492 59.02 53.97 7.65
CA LEU A 492 59.31 55.23 6.98
C LEU A 492 60.39 55.01 5.91
N ASP A 493 59.89 55.13 4.69
CA ASP A 493 60.56 55.39 3.42
C ASP A 493 61.66 56.46 3.51
N GLY A 494 62.65 56.37 2.61
CA GLY A 494 63.48 57.52 2.26
C GLY A 494 64.99 57.42 2.50
N ALA A 495 65.66 56.89 1.47
CA ALA A 495 66.67 57.64 0.70
C ALA A 495 68.17 57.59 1.10
N LEU A 496 68.96 57.58 0.00
CA LEU A 496 70.36 58.01 -0.17
C LEU A 496 71.42 56.98 0.25
N THR A 497 72.33 56.47 -0.58
CA THR A 497 72.90 56.93 -1.88
C THR A 497 73.79 55.81 -2.47
N PRO A 498 74.23 55.91 -3.74
CA PRO A 498 74.73 54.79 -4.54
C PRO A 498 76.26 54.60 -4.43
N VAL A 499 76.72 53.36 -4.63
CA VAL A 499 78.12 53.08 -4.99
C VAL A 499 78.16 52.41 -6.35
N VAL A 500 78.68 53.21 -7.27
CA VAL A 500 79.28 52.92 -8.58
C VAL A 500 79.98 51.56 -8.62
N ASP A 501 79.70 50.76 -9.64
CA ASP A 501 80.74 49.95 -10.27
C ASP A 501 80.71 50.11 -11.79
N LEU A 502 81.92 50.32 -12.31
CA LEU A 502 82.32 50.74 -13.63
C LEU A 502 82.54 49.51 -14.51
N THR A 503 81.71 49.29 -15.53
CA THR A 503 82.18 48.52 -16.69
C THR A 503 81.62 49.03 -18.02
N GLN A 504 82.57 49.37 -18.90
CA GLN A 504 82.51 49.39 -20.37
C GLN A 504 82.14 50.68 -21.13
N GLY A 505 83.19 51.32 -21.68
CA GLY A 505 83.35 51.34 -23.15
C GLY A 505 83.09 52.64 -23.93
N LEU A 506 84.06 53.57 -23.92
CA LEU A 506 84.38 54.49 -25.03
C LEU A 506 85.22 53.76 -26.11
N PRO A 507 85.57 54.33 -27.29
CA PRO A 507 85.17 55.58 -27.98
C PRO A 507 84.65 55.28 -29.43
N VAL A 508 84.19 56.18 -30.30
CA VAL A 508 84.70 57.47 -30.84
C VAL A 508 83.52 58.30 -31.34
#